data_AF-A0A835RBL1-F1
#
_entry.id   AF-A0A835RBL1-F1
#
_cell.length_a   1.000
_cell.length_b   1.000
_cell.length_c   1.000
_cell.angle_alpha   90.00
_cell.angle_beta   90.00
_cell.angle_gamma   90.00
#
_symmetry.space_group_name_H-M   'P 1'
#
loop_
_entity.id
_entity.type
_entity.pdbx_description
1 polymer ?
#
loop_
_entity_poly.entity_id
_entity_poly.type
_entity_poly.pdbx_seq_one_letter_code
_entity_poly.pdbx_strand_id
1 'polypeptide(L)'
;RAPGSGELVFVGADVMKKPYLVLGIVSADGAELKHKVDLKLDRSIICHEIGVTHRYNIILDMPLTSDIRRLITGSPLLKFDKGGYTRIGVMPRYGDAASIKWFDVEAYCTFHLVNCYDSGEEVVVRGFRAHESMIPGPDFGCHKFQWFSSGFNFKSADDDCNGNSNEGSFFSRLHEWRLRSALKKLMEIYMMNMRNYYLVL
;
A
#
# COMPACT_ATOMS: atom_id res chain seq x y z
N ARG A 1 2.48 -8.42 15.33
CA ARG A 1 3.69 -8.56 16.19
C ARG A 1 4.86 -8.97 15.32
N ALA A 2 6.07 -8.50 15.61
CA ALA A 2 7.26 -8.83 14.85
C ALA A 2 7.70 -10.30 15.09
N PRO A 3 8.03 -11.07 14.05
CA PRO A 3 8.54 -12.42 14.19
C PRO A 3 9.80 -12.47 15.06
N GLY A 4 9.91 -13.45 15.95
CA GLY A 4 11.07 -13.65 16.83
C GLY A 4 11.05 -12.77 18.09
N SER A 5 10.92 -11.45 17.97
CA SER A 5 10.97 -10.55 19.13
C SER A 5 9.65 -10.38 19.88
N GLY A 6 8.50 -10.61 19.23
CA GLY A 6 7.18 -10.40 19.84
C GLY A 6 6.76 -8.93 19.98
N GLU A 7 7.61 -7.99 19.58
CA GLU A 7 7.39 -6.55 19.61
C GLU A 7 6.18 -6.14 18.77
N LEU A 8 5.47 -5.10 19.20
CA LEU A 8 4.39 -4.51 18.42
C LEU A 8 4.94 -3.41 17.53
N VAL A 9 4.59 -3.46 16.25
CA VAL A 9 4.95 -2.46 15.24
C VAL A 9 3.67 -1.78 14.83
N PHE A 10 3.68 -0.46 14.80
CA PHE A 10 2.52 0.31 14.43
C PHE A 10 2.92 1.52 13.60
N VAL A 11 1.94 2.07 12.90
CA VAL A 11 2.04 3.35 12.22
C VAL A 11 1.01 4.31 12.77
N GLY A 12 1.39 5.57 12.94
CA GLY A 12 0.48 6.68 13.22
C GLY A 12 0.47 7.62 12.03
N ALA A 13 -0.72 7.95 11.53
CA ALA A 13 -0.90 8.87 10.41
C ALA A 13 -1.53 10.18 10.89
N ASP A 14 -1.05 11.31 10.39
CA ASP A 14 -1.64 12.64 10.56
C ASP A 14 -2.02 13.17 9.18
N VAL A 15 -3.29 13.52 8.99
CA VAL A 15 -3.82 13.98 7.69
C VAL A 15 -3.72 15.49 7.50
N MET A 16 -3.33 16.23 8.54
CA MET A 16 -3.33 17.68 8.59
C MET A 16 -1.92 18.26 8.43
N LYS A 17 -0.93 17.69 9.13
CA LYS A 17 0.41 18.26 9.22
C LYS A 17 1.50 17.20 9.31
N LYS A 18 2.73 17.59 8.97
CA LYS A 18 3.91 16.75 9.19
C LYS A 18 4.14 16.56 10.71
N PRO A 19 4.62 15.38 11.15
CA PRO A 19 4.93 14.20 10.33
C PRO A 19 3.67 13.47 9.86
N TYR A 20 3.54 13.22 8.55
CA TYR A 20 2.33 12.58 7.99
C TYR A 20 2.24 11.09 8.33
N LEU A 21 3.38 10.43 8.51
CA LEU A 21 3.43 9.02 8.89
C LEU A 21 4.61 8.79 9.84
N VAL A 22 4.30 8.25 11.01
CA VAL A 22 5.26 7.89 12.05
C VAL A 22 5.21 6.38 12.24
N LEU A 23 6.38 5.74 12.28
CA LEU A 23 6.50 4.34 12.66
C LEU A 23 6.88 4.24 14.14
N GLY A 24 6.27 3.32 14.86
CA GLY A 24 6.64 3.01 16.24
C GLY A 24 6.84 1.53 16.50
N ILE A 25 7.68 1.22 17.49
CA ILE A 25 7.92 -0.13 18.00
C ILE A 25 7.76 -0.12 19.50
N VAL A 26 6.85 -0.95 20.01
CA VAL A 26 6.64 -1.20 21.43
C VAL A 26 7.24 -2.55 21.80
N SER A 27 7.85 -2.64 23.00
CA SER A 27 8.34 -3.89 23.57
C SER A 27 7.24 -4.97 23.62
N ALA A 28 7.66 -6.25 23.64
CA ALA A 28 6.74 -7.37 23.55
C ALA A 28 5.71 -7.43 24.70
N ASP A 29 6.09 -6.95 25.88
CA ASP A 29 5.27 -6.80 27.09
C ASP A 29 4.40 -5.53 27.09
N GLY A 30 4.57 -4.64 26.12
CA GLY A 30 3.81 -3.39 26.03
C GLY A 30 4.32 -2.26 26.93
N ALA A 31 5.41 -2.45 27.67
CA ALA A 31 5.86 -1.51 28.69
C ALA A 31 6.64 -0.30 28.15
N GLU A 32 7.33 -0.44 27.00
CA GLU A 32 8.26 0.58 26.49
C GLU A 32 8.04 0.86 25.00
N LEU A 33 8.01 2.16 24.64
CA LEU A 33 8.13 2.59 23.25
C LEU A 33 9.61 2.62 22.85
N LYS A 34 10.10 1.50 22.33
CA LYS A 34 11.51 1.28 21.98
C LYS A 34 11.99 2.10 20.78
N HIS A 35 11.08 2.44 19.86
CA HIS A 35 11.42 3.22 18.67
C HIS A 35 10.23 4.07 18.24
N LYS A 36 10.49 5.29 17.79
CA LYS A 36 9.50 6.16 17.15
C LYS A 36 10.19 7.05 16.14
N VAL A 37 9.78 6.97 14.88
CA VAL A 37 10.44 7.71 13.81
C VAL A 37 9.45 8.30 12.81
N ASP A 38 9.67 9.58 12.49
CA ASP A 38 9.03 10.26 11.37
C ASP A 38 9.60 9.73 10.05
N LEU A 39 8.75 9.17 9.19
CA LEU A 39 9.16 8.61 7.90
C LEU A 39 9.42 9.67 6.82
N LYS A 40 9.22 10.96 7.14
CA LYS A 40 9.51 12.12 6.28
C LYS A 40 8.80 12.08 4.92
N LEU A 41 7.61 11.50 4.87
CA LEU A 41 6.79 11.53 3.66
C LEU A 41 6.39 12.97 3.30
N ASP A 42 6.31 13.27 2.01
CA ASP A 42 5.93 14.59 1.51
C ASP A 42 4.43 14.76 1.31
N ARG A 43 3.69 13.65 1.37
CA ARG A 43 2.24 13.61 1.26
C ARG A 43 1.64 12.75 2.37
N SER A 44 0.43 13.13 2.78
CA SER A 44 -0.42 12.31 3.64
C SER A 44 -1.04 11.20 2.79
N ILE A 45 -0.66 9.95 3.08
CA ILE A 45 -1.12 8.75 2.39
C ILE A 45 -2.06 7.95 3.29
N ILE A 46 -2.92 7.14 2.68
CA ILE A 46 -3.55 6.02 3.38
C ILE A 46 -2.53 4.88 3.47
N CYS A 47 -1.95 4.75 4.67
CA CYS A 47 -1.12 3.61 5.05
C CYS A 47 -1.96 2.68 5.94
N HIS A 48 -2.69 1.76 5.30
CA HIS A 48 -3.57 0.82 6.01
C HIS A 48 -2.81 -0.32 6.70
N GLU A 49 -1.70 -0.73 6.09
CA GLU A 49 -0.91 -1.86 6.53
C GLU A 49 0.58 -1.51 6.48
N ILE A 50 1.33 -2.09 7.40
CA ILE A 50 2.78 -2.08 7.40
C ILE A 50 3.28 -3.53 7.39
N GLY A 51 4.19 -3.86 6.49
CA GLY A 51 4.83 -5.17 6.48
C GLY A 51 5.95 -5.24 7.51
N VAL A 52 6.14 -6.40 8.13
CA VAL A 52 7.19 -6.62 9.14
C VAL A 52 7.89 -7.93 8.85
N THR A 53 9.21 -7.88 8.73
CA THR A 53 10.07 -9.07 8.69
C THR A 53 10.89 -9.17 9.98
N HIS A 54 11.78 -10.16 10.07
CA HIS A 54 12.70 -10.25 11.20
C HIS A 54 13.67 -9.06 11.23
N ARG A 55 14.05 -8.54 10.05
CA ARG A 55 15.08 -7.50 9.91
C ARG A 55 14.58 -6.14 9.43
N TYR A 56 13.37 -6.06 8.88
CA TYR A 56 12.89 -4.86 8.20
C TYR A 56 11.43 -4.52 8.50
N ASN A 57 11.12 -3.24 8.34
CA ASN A 57 9.78 -2.69 8.16
C ASN A 57 9.57 -2.41 6.67
N ILE A 58 8.37 -2.73 6.18
CA ILE A 58 7.97 -2.55 4.78
C ILE A 58 6.90 -1.47 4.70
N ILE A 59 7.25 -0.36 4.07
CA ILE A 59 6.44 0.84 3.97
C ILE A 59 5.88 0.93 2.56
N LEU A 60 4.56 1.11 2.43
CA LEU A 60 3.90 1.25 1.15
C LEU A 60 3.54 2.73 0.93
N ASP A 61 4.27 3.41 0.05
CA ASP A 61 3.96 4.79 -0.36
C ASP A 61 3.20 4.73 -1.69
N MET A 62 1.89 4.59 -1.59
CA MET A 62 0.96 4.49 -2.72
C MET A 62 0.30 5.85 -3.00
N PRO A 63 -0.16 6.08 -4.24
CA PRO A 63 -0.79 7.34 -4.63
C PRO A 63 -2.26 7.45 -4.16
N LEU A 64 -2.60 6.83 -3.02
CA LEU A 64 -3.85 7.00 -2.32
C LEU A 64 -3.65 8.00 -1.17
N THR A 65 -4.09 9.24 -1.37
CA THR A 65 -3.77 10.37 -0.48
C THR A 65 -4.97 10.89 0.28
N SER A 66 -4.73 11.33 1.52
CA SER A 66 -5.73 11.98 2.39
C SER A 66 -5.41 13.47 2.51
N ASP A 67 -6.33 14.34 2.10
CA ASP A 67 -6.15 15.79 2.20
C ASP A 67 -7.45 16.46 2.67
N ILE A 68 -7.46 16.97 3.90
CA ILE A 68 -8.66 17.61 4.47
C ILE A 68 -9.11 18.83 3.67
N ARG A 69 -8.19 19.51 2.97
CA ARG A 69 -8.51 20.73 2.22
C ARG A 69 -9.45 20.44 1.06
N ARG A 70 -9.46 19.19 0.59
CA ARG A 70 -10.42 18.71 -0.43
C ARG A 70 -11.86 18.80 0.08
N LEU A 71 -12.11 18.53 1.36
CA LEU A 71 -13.46 18.65 1.93
C LEU A 71 -13.95 20.10 1.89
N ILE A 72 -13.04 21.07 2.09
CA ILE A 72 -13.37 22.51 2.01
C ILE A 72 -13.83 22.88 0.59
N THR A 73 -13.27 22.25 -0.44
CA THR A 73 -13.64 22.47 -1.85
C THR A 73 -14.72 21.49 -2.34
N GLY A 74 -15.41 20.76 -1.46
CA GLY A 74 -16.44 19.79 -1.80
C GLY A 74 -15.93 18.51 -2.50
N SER A 75 -14.62 18.30 -2.52
CA SER A 75 -13.96 17.11 -3.09
C SER A 75 -13.75 16.01 -2.04
N PRO A 76 -13.56 14.74 -2.44
CA PRO A 76 -13.37 13.64 -1.49
C PRO A 76 -12.11 13.81 -0.65
N LEU A 77 -12.17 13.44 0.64
CA LEU A 77 -11.00 13.40 1.53
C LEU A 77 -9.88 12.53 0.94
N LEU A 78 -10.27 11.36 0.44
CA LEU A 78 -9.38 10.35 -0.11
C LEU A 78 -9.41 10.39 -1.63
N LYS A 79 -8.24 10.39 -2.25
CA LYS A 79 -8.12 10.36 -3.72
C LYS A 79 -6.98 9.45 -4.13
N PHE A 80 -7.27 8.54 -5.05
CA PHE A 80 -6.27 7.79 -5.78
C PHE A 80 -5.82 8.59 -7.00
N ASP A 81 -4.51 8.81 -7.14
CA ASP A 81 -3.92 9.50 -8.28
C ASP A 81 -3.21 8.48 -9.18
N LYS A 82 -3.85 8.11 -10.30
CA LYS A 82 -3.29 7.14 -11.26
C LYS A 82 -1.95 7.60 -11.86
N GLY A 83 -1.72 8.91 -11.96
CA GLY A 83 -0.46 9.49 -12.46
C GLY A 83 0.61 9.63 -11.38
N GLY A 84 0.26 9.35 -10.12
CA GLY A 84 1.17 9.44 -8.98
C GLY A 84 2.13 8.26 -8.91
N TYR A 85 3.27 8.47 -8.25
CA TYR A 85 4.24 7.41 -8.04
C TYR A 85 3.77 6.42 -6.95
N THR A 86 4.18 5.16 -7.08
CA THR A 86 4.15 4.16 -6.01
C THR A 86 5.57 3.67 -5.74
N ARG A 87 5.91 3.46 -4.47
CA ARG A 87 7.17 2.83 -4.08
C ARG A 87 7.03 1.98 -2.83
N ILE A 88 7.82 0.93 -2.75
CA ILE A 88 7.96 0.07 -1.58
C ILE A 88 9.25 0.43 -0.86
N GLY A 89 9.16 0.76 0.42
CA GLY A 89 10.29 1.12 1.28
C GLY A 89 10.71 -0.04 2.15
N VAL A 90 11.99 -0.42 2.11
CA VAL A 90 12.60 -1.39 3.03
C VAL A 90 13.45 -0.62 4.04
N MET A 91 13.01 -0.58 5.30
CA MET A 91 13.68 0.11 6.39
C MET A 91 14.17 -0.90 7.43
N PRO A 92 15.44 -0.84 7.91
CA PRO A 92 15.85 -1.62 9.08
C PRO A 92 14.88 -1.43 10.25
N ARG A 93 14.66 -2.46 11.08
CA ARG A 93 13.67 -2.43 12.18
C ARG A 93 13.73 -1.14 13.01
N TYR A 94 14.94 -0.77 13.41
CA TYR A 94 15.23 0.41 14.24
C TYR A 94 15.87 1.56 13.45
N GLY A 95 15.71 1.54 12.12
CA GLY A 95 16.25 2.57 11.24
C GLY A 95 15.43 3.86 11.25
N ASP A 96 15.89 4.84 10.48
CA ASP A 96 15.23 6.12 10.27
C ASP A 96 14.85 6.35 8.80
N ALA A 97 14.26 7.52 8.50
CA ALA A 97 13.85 7.89 7.15
C ALA A 97 15.01 7.85 6.13
N ALA A 98 16.25 8.17 6.54
CA ALA A 98 17.42 8.15 5.66
C ALA A 98 17.91 6.72 5.36
N SER A 99 17.62 5.78 6.27
CA SER A 99 17.96 4.37 6.11
C SER A 99 17.04 3.62 5.14
N ILE A 100 15.88 4.18 4.78
CA ILE A 100 14.91 3.52 3.90
C ILE A 100 15.49 3.34 2.50
N LYS A 101 15.39 2.11 1.98
CA LYS A 101 15.65 1.81 0.57
C LYS A 101 14.31 1.75 -0.16
N TRP A 102 14.08 2.73 -1.03
CA TRP A 102 12.87 2.81 -1.86
C TRP A 102 13.06 2.08 -3.18
N PHE A 103 12.02 1.36 -3.58
CA PHE A 103 11.90 0.67 -4.86
C PHE A 103 10.64 1.15 -5.56
N ASP A 104 10.80 1.79 -6.71
CA ASP A 104 9.67 2.25 -7.51
C ASP A 104 8.96 1.05 -8.15
N VAL A 105 7.63 1.09 -8.13
CA VAL A 105 6.74 0.06 -8.65
C VAL A 105 5.62 0.74 -9.45
N GLU A 106 4.95 0.00 -10.32
CA GLU A 106 3.82 0.53 -11.06
C GLU A 106 2.71 1.02 -10.12
N ALA A 107 1.94 2.03 -10.52
CA ALA A 107 0.85 2.57 -9.71
C ALA A 107 -0.15 1.46 -9.31
N TYR A 108 -0.47 1.42 -8.01
CA TYR A 108 -1.44 0.46 -7.48
C TYR A 108 -1.99 0.89 -6.12
N CYS A 109 -3.10 0.28 -5.75
CA CYS A 109 -3.65 0.32 -4.41
C CYS A 109 -3.58 -1.07 -3.78
N THR A 110 -3.20 -1.15 -2.51
CA THR A 110 -3.38 -2.32 -1.66
C THR A 110 -3.87 -1.86 -0.28
N PHE A 111 -4.76 -2.64 0.32
CA PHE A 111 -5.07 -2.47 1.75
C PHE A 111 -4.29 -3.51 2.54
N HIS A 112 -4.33 -4.77 2.10
CA HIS A 112 -3.76 -5.87 2.86
C HIS A 112 -2.53 -6.51 2.21
N LEU A 113 -1.52 -6.70 3.05
CA LEU A 113 -0.39 -7.57 2.75
C LEU A 113 -0.73 -8.99 3.25
N VAL A 114 -0.41 -9.99 2.44
CA VAL A 114 -0.57 -11.40 2.82
C VAL A 114 0.56 -11.81 3.75
N ASN A 115 1.81 -11.48 3.39
CA ASN A 115 2.97 -11.77 4.23
C ASN A 115 4.19 -10.96 3.79
N CYS A 116 5.12 -10.72 4.71
CA CYS A 116 6.45 -10.20 4.44
C CYS A 116 7.51 -11.05 5.16
N TYR A 117 8.57 -11.45 4.49
CA TYR A 117 9.63 -12.24 5.11
C TYR A 117 11.00 -12.04 4.47
N ASP A 118 12.03 -12.35 5.24
CA ASP A 118 13.42 -12.36 4.80
C ASP A 118 13.73 -13.65 4.02
N SER A 119 14.33 -13.54 2.82
CA SER A 119 14.75 -14.67 2.00
C SER A 119 16.20 -14.46 1.55
N GLY A 120 17.15 -14.92 2.37
CA GLY A 120 18.58 -14.63 2.17
C GLY A 120 18.84 -13.12 2.23
N GLU A 121 19.34 -12.57 1.12
CA GLU A 121 19.60 -11.13 0.92
C GLU A 121 18.39 -10.35 0.38
N GLU A 122 17.27 -11.03 0.14
CA GLU A 122 16.04 -10.43 -0.37
C GLU A 122 15.01 -10.26 0.75
N VAL A 123 14.14 -9.28 0.56
CA VAL A 123 12.88 -9.18 1.28
C VAL A 123 11.76 -9.53 0.32
N VAL A 124 10.92 -10.47 0.71
CA VAL A 124 9.75 -10.88 -0.07
C VAL A 124 8.52 -10.22 0.54
N VAL A 125 7.76 -9.52 -0.29
CA VAL A 125 6.50 -8.87 0.06
C VAL A 125 5.41 -9.51 -0.79
N ARG A 126 4.35 -10.02 -0.16
CA ARG A 126 3.18 -10.56 -0.85
C ARG A 126 1.96 -9.74 -0.49
N GLY A 127 1.20 -9.33 -1.48
CA GLY A 127 0.01 -8.52 -1.28
C GLY A 127 -0.92 -8.54 -2.47
N PHE A 128 -2.14 -8.06 -2.23
CA PHE A 128 -3.13 -7.95 -3.28
C PHE A 128 -3.01 -6.60 -3.98
N ARG A 129 -2.87 -6.61 -5.29
CA ARG A 129 -2.71 -5.41 -6.10
C ARG A 129 -4.02 -5.11 -6.83
N ALA A 130 -4.56 -3.91 -6.63
CA ALA A 130 -5.59 -3.32 -7.49
C ALA A 130 -4.96 -2.21 -8.34
N HIS A 131 -5.23 -2.22 -9.64
CA HIS A 131 -4.74 -1.19 -10.58
C HIS A 131 -5.57 0.11 -10.50
N GLU A 132 -6.71 0.04 -9.81
CA GLU A 132 -7.71 1.08 -9.72
C GLU A 132 -8.01 1.43 -8.25
N SER A 133 -8.72 2.54 -8.04
CA SER A 133 -9.12 2.94 -6.68
C SER A 133 -9.99 1.87 -6.05
N MET A 134 -9.56 1.40 -4.87
CA MET A 134 -10.32 0.48 -4.01
C MET A 134 -11.29 1.18 -3.07
N ILE A 135 -11.30 2.52 -3.05
CA ILE A 135 -12.23 3.28 -2.25
C ILE A 135 -13.48 3.56 -3.08
N PRO A 136 -14.65 3.03 -2.68
CA PRO A 136 -15.91 3.42 -3.29
C PRO A 136 -16.23 4.85 -2.87
N GLY A 137 -16.48 5.71 -3.85
CA GLY A 137 -16.88 7.09 -3.64
C GLY A 137 -17.08 7.79 -4.97
N PRO A 138 -17.82 8.90 -5.01
CA PRO A 138 -18.00 9.67 -6.22
C PRO A 138 -16.65 10.19 -6.71
N ASP A 139 -16.12 9.55 -7.75
CA ASP A 139 -15.34 10.27 -8.74
C ASP A 139 -16.34 11.30 -9.31
N PHE A 140 -16.20 12.56 -8.92
CA PHE A 140 -17.04 13.66 -9.40
C PHE A 140 -16.71 13.96 -10.88
N GLY A 141 -16.80 12.95 -11.73
CA GLY A 141 -16.80 13.10 -13.17
C GLY A 141 -18.01 13.93 -13.61
N CYS A 142 -17.96 14.40 -14.86
CA CYS A 142 -18.98 15.25 -15.46
C CYS A 142 -20.38 14.59 -15.57
N HIS A 143 -20.49 13.28 -15.29
CA HIS A 143 -21.75 12.53 -15.33
C HIS A 143 -21.99 11.70 -14.06
N LYS A 144 -23.25 11.69 -13.60
CA LYS A 144 -23.72 11.01 -12.37
C LYS A 144 -23.45 9.48 -12.33
N PHE A 145 -23.23 8.86 -13.48
CA PHE A 145 -22.88 7.43 -13.60
C PHE A 145 -21.38 7.14 -13.42
N GLN A 146 -20.53 8.17 -13.35
CA GLN A 146 -19.09 8.04 -13.04
C GLN A 146 -18.81 8.16 -11.54
N TRP A 147 -19.86 8.21 -10.70
CA TRP A 147 -19.73 8.32 -9.24
C TRP A 147 -19.21 7.06 -8.55
N PHE A 148 -18.81 6.04 -9.29
CA PHE A 148 -18.11 4.88 -8.76
C PHE A 148 -16.79 4.76 -9.50
N SER A 149 -15.72 4.44 -8.77
CA SER A 149 -14.41 4.12 -9.37
C SER A 149 -14.61 3.17 -10.54
N SER A 150 -13.93 3.43 -11.67
CA SER A 150 -14.08 2.63 -12.90
C SER A 150 -13.84 1.13 -12.68
N GLY A 151 -13.12 0.76 -11.62
CA GLY A 151 -12.95 -0.63 -11.19
C GLY A 151 -14.24 -1.33 -10.74
N PHE A 152 -15.29 -0.59 -10.37
CA PHE A 152 -16.61 -1.11 -9.99
C PHE A 152 -17.66 -1.01 -11.11
N ASN A 153 -17.31 -0.47 -12.29
CA ASN A 153 -18.20 -0.45 -13.45
C ASN A 153 -18.15 -1.82 -14.15
N PHE A 154 -18.92 -2.77 -13.65
CA PHE A 154 -19.15 -4.05 -14.31
C PHE A 154 -20.09 -3.82 -15.51
N LYS A 155 -19.55 -3.56 -16.71
CA LYS A 155 -20.38 -3.59 -17.93
C LYS A 155 -20.77 -5.04 -18.24
N SER A 156 -22.04 -5.26 -18.58
CA SER A 156 -22.50 -6.53 -19.15
C SER A 156 -21.85 -6.75 -20.51
N ALA A 157 -21.55 -8.00 -20.84
CA ALA A 157 -20.77 -8.43 -22.00
C ALA A 157 -21.37 -8.13 -23.39
N ASP A 158 -22.45 -7.34 -23.49
CA ASP A 158 -23.18 -7.08 -24.73
C ASP A 158 -22.88 -5.71 -25.38
N ASP A 159 -22.07 -4.83 -24.77
CA ASP A 159 -21.84 -3.46 -25.25
C ASP A 159 -20.38 -3.17 -25.72
N ASP A 160 -19.67 -4.20 -26.19
CA ASP A 160 -18.24 -4.10 -26.53
C ASP A 160 -17.99 -3.71 -28.01
N CYS A 161 -18.19 -2.43 -28.34
CA CYS A 161 -17.85 -1.87 -29.66
C CYS A 161 -16.50 -1.14 -29.70
N ASN A 162 -15.76 -1.04 -28.58
CA ASN A 162 -14.46 -0.38 -28.54
C ASN A 162 -13.58 -1.05 -27.49
N GLY A 163 -12.69 -1.94 -27.94
CA GLY A 163 -11.86 -2.81 -27.11
C GLY A 163 -10.84 -2.08 -26.22
N ASN A 164 -11.31 -1.50 -25.13
CA ASN A 164 -10.47 -1.06 -24.02
C ASN A 164 -10.78 -1.91 -22.78
N SER A 165 -10.12 -3.07 -22.71
CA SER A 165 -10.46 -4.23 -21.88
C SER A 165 -10.16 -4.11 -20.37
N ASN A 166 -10.12 -2.90 -19.80
CA ASN A 166 -9.80 -2.68 -18.37
C ASN A 166 -11.00 -2.19 -17.53
N GLU A 167 -12.17 -1.98 -18.12
CA GLU A 167 -13.38 -1.64 -17.37
C GLU A 167 -13.89 -2.87 -16.57
N GLY A 168 -14.17 -2.70 -15.27
CA GLY A 168 -14.75 -3.75 -14.42
C GLY A 168 -13.78 -4.76 -13.79
N SER A 169 -12.46 -4.62 -13.95
CA SER A 169 -11.48 -5.52 -13.31
C SER A 169 -11.03 -5.02 -11.92
N PHE A 170 -11.91 -5.14 -10.92
CA PHE A 170 -11.52 -5.03 -9.50
C PHE A 170 -10.73 -6.24 -8.98
N PHE A 171 -10.34 -7.19 -9.84
CA PHE A 171 -9.68 -8.40 -9.38
C PHE A 171 -8.34 -8.04 -8.74
N SER A 172 -8.33 -8.06 -7.42
CA SER A 172 -7.13 -7.91 -6.63
C SER A 172 -6.29 -9.16 -6.87
N ARG A 173 -5.16 -8.98 -7.56
CA ARG A 173 -4.28 -10.07 -7.95
C ARG A 173 -3.24 -10.25 -6.85
N LEU A 174 -2.88 -11.49 -6.56
CA LEU A 174 -1.75 -11.74 -5.66
C LEU A 174 -0.44 -11.46 -6.41
N HIS A 175 0.35 -10.54 -5.87
CA HIS A 175 1.67 -10.20 -6.37
C HIS A 175 2.71 -10.55 -5.30
N GLU A 176 3.88 -11.00 -5.77
CA GLU A 176 5.09 -11.13 -4.96
C GLU A 176 6.14 -10.13 -5.47
N TRP A 177 6.58 -9.23 -4.59
CA TRP A 177 7.73 -8.37 -4.83
C TRP A 177 8.94 -8.92 -4.08
N ARG A 178 10.04 -9.11 -4.80
CA ARG A 178 11.33 -9.53 -4.24
C ARG A 178 12.30 -8.36 -4.33
N LEU A 179 12.69 -7.85 -3.17
CA LEU A 179 13.42 -6.61 -3.00
C LEU A 179 14.83 -6.90 -2.50
N ARG A 180 15.85 -6.58 -3.29
CA ARG A 180 17.25 -6.73 -2.88
C ARG A 180 17.88 -5.36 -2.60
N SER A 181 17.95 -5.02 -1.32
CA SER A 181 18.42 -3.70 -0.85
C SER A 181 19.84 -3.34 -1.29
N ALA A 182 20.77 -4.31 -1.31
CA ALA A 182 22.16 -4.05 -1.70
C ALA A 182 22.31 -3.63 -3.17
N LEU A 183 21.46 -4.15 -4.06
CA LEU A 183 21.54 -3.90 -5.50
C LEU A 183 20.46 -2.92 -5.99
N LYS A 184 19.56 -2.44 -5.11
CA LYS A 184 18.31 -1.77 -5.47
C LYS A 184 17.55 -2.50 -6.59
N LYS A 185 17.64 -3.84 -6.61
CA LYS A 185 16.99 -4.66 -7.62
C LYS A 185 15.61 -5.04 -7.12
N LEU A 186 14.60 -4.79 -7.95
CA LEU A 186 13.23 -5.23 -7.78
C LEU A 186 12.94 -6.32 -8.81
N MET A 187 12.28 -7.39 -8.36
CA MET A 187 11.63 -8.35 -9.24
C MET A 187 10.18 -8.52 -8.77
N GLU A 188 9.23 -8.36 -9.69
CA GLU A 188 7.81 -8.54 -9.44
C GLU A 188 7.34 -9.82 -10.14
N ILE A 189 6.65 -10.68 -9.40
CA ILE A 189 6.10 -11.94 -9.89
C ILE A 189 4.59 -11.92 -9.71
N TYR A 190 3.88 -12.14 -10.81
CA TYR A 190 2.44 -12.38 -10.80
C TYR A 190 2.15 -13.84 -10.39
N MET A 191 1.40 -14.03 -9.30
CA MET A 191 1.04 -15.37 -8.81
C MET A 191 -0.31 -15.80 -9.39
N MET A 192 -0.27 -16.43 -10.55
CA MET A 192 -1.44 -16.99 -11.24
C MET A 192 -1.68 -18.43 -10.76
N ASN A 193 -2.87 -18.72 -10.20
CA ASN A 193 -3.30 -19.96 -9.50
C ASN A 193 -3.08 -20.01 -7.97
N MET A 194 -4.04 -19.46 -7.23
CA MET A 194 -4.27 -19.78 -5.82
C MET A 194 -5.47 -20.73 -5.68
N ARG A 195 -5.41 -21.96 -6.23
CA ARG A 195 -6.49 -22.95 -6.04
C ARG A 195 -6.53 -23.54 -4.62
N ASN A 196 -5.49 -23.35 -3.79
CA ASN A 196 -5.32 -24.11 -2.54
C ASN A 196 -4.88 -23.28 -1.31
N TYR A 197 -5.11 -21.97 -1.28
CA TYR A 197 -4.80 -21.16 -0.10
C TYR A 197 -6.07 -20.52 0.45
N TYR A 198 -6.56 -21.05 1.57
CA TYR A 198 -7.62 -20.42 2.35
C TYR A 198 -7.02 -19.28 3.15
N LEU A 199 -7.50 -18.06 2.90
CA LEU A 199 -7.24 -16.91 3.76
C LEU A 199 -8.16 -17.06 4.98
N VAL A 200 -7.59 -17.33 6.15
CA VAL A 200 -8.31 -17.16 7.42
C VAL A 200 -8.00 -15.75 7.89
N LEU A 201 -9.03 -14.90 7.90
CA LEU A 201 -9.01 -13.56 8.48
C LEU A 201 -9.05 -13.65 10.02
#